data_AF-A0A7J8CUU7-F1
#
_entry.id   AF-A0A7J8CUU7-F1
#
_cell.length_a   1.000
_cell.length_b   1.000
_cell.length_c   1.000
_cell.angle_alpha   90.00
_cell.angle_beta   90.00
_cell.angle_gamma   90.00
#
_symmetry.space_group_name_H-M   'P 1'
#
loop_
_entity.id
_entity.type
_entity.pdbx_description
1 polymer ?
#
loop_
_entity_poly.entity_id
_entity_poly.type
_entity_poly.pdbx_seq_one_letter_code
_entity_poly.pdbx_strand_id
1 'polypeptide(L)' 'MALVVVAEHSGEFEKIIQLSERYNGFVLPCLGVHPVQGLSPEDQRSVTLKDLDAALPIIENYKDRLLAVGEVNTH' A
#
# COMPACT_ATOMS: atom_id res chain seq x y z
N MET A 1 9.41 -17.96 -8.59
CA MET A 1 9.83 -16.87 -7.67
C MET A 1 8.85 -15.74 -7.88
N ALA A 2 8.31 -15.14 -6.82
CA ALA A 2 7.38 -14.01 -6.90
C ALA A 2 7.80 -12.96 -5.86
N LEU A 3 7.56 -11.69 -6.16
CA LEU A 3 7.85 -10.56 -5.27
C LEU A 3 6.53 -10.00 -4.73
N VAL A 4 6.44 -9.91 -3.40
CA VAL A 4 5.34 -9.21 -2.72
C VAL A 4 5.75 -7.76 -2.58
N VAL A 5 4.97 -6.84 -3.15
CA VAL A 5 5.24 -5.40 -3.09
C VAL A 5 4.19 -4.75 -2.21
N VAL A 6 4.65 -4.11 -1.13
CA VAL A 6 3.80 -3.52 -0.10
C VAL A 6 3.87 -1.99 -0.19
N ALA A 7 2.76 -1.32 0.08
CA ALA A 7 2.67 0.12 0.08
C ALA A 7 2.86 0.70 1.49
N GLU A 8 3.63 1.77 1.62
CA GLU A 8 3.80 2.48 2.90
C GLU A 8 2.77 3.62 3.06
N HIS A 9 2.39 4.26 1.94
CA HIS A 9 1.38 5.31 1.90
C HIS A 9 0.54 5.28 0.60
N SER A 10 -0.65 5.90 0.64
CA SER A 10 -1.64 5.84 -0.46
C SER A 10 -1.15 6.40 -1.79
N GLY A 11 -0.22 7.36 -1.75
CA GLY A 11 0.41 7.94 -2.95
C GLY A 11 1.20 6.93 -3.81
N GLU A 12 1.54 5.75 -3.27
CA GLU A 12 2.27 4.71 -4.01
C GLU A 12 1.36 3.68 -4.69
N PHE A 13 0.06 3.66 -4.36
CA PHE A 13 -0.83 2.55 -4.71
C PHE A 13 -0.91 2.34 -6.23
N GLU A 14 -1.14 3.42 -6.99
CA GLU A 14 -1.21 3.35 -8.46
C GLU A 14 0.09 2.84 -9.09
N LYS A 15 1.24 3.24 -8.55
CA LYS A 15 2.55 2.78 -9.04
C LYS A 15 2.75 1.29 -8.79
N ILE A 16 2.31 0.79 -7.63
CA ILE A 16 2.38 -0.64 -7.28
C ILE A 16 1.46 -1.46 -8.19
N ILE A 17 0.26 -0.97 -8.47
CA ILE A 17 -0.66 -1.59 -9.42
C ILE A 17 -0.06 -1.64 -10.83
N GLN A 18 0.46 -0.52 -11.34
CA GLN A 18 1.13 -0.50 -12.66
C GLN A 18 2.32 -1.47 -12.73
N LEU A 19 3.08 -1.62 -11.64
CA LEU A 19 4.15 -2.60 -11.56
C LEU A 19 3.61 -4.04 -11.66
N SER A 20 2.51 -4.34 -10.96
CA SER A 20 1.87 -5.65 -11.01
C SER A 20 1.36 -5.99 -12.41
N GLU A 21 0.83 -5.01 -13.15
CA GLU A 21 0.39 -5.19 -14.54
C GLU A 21 1.57 -5.45 -15.47
N ARG A 22 2.64 -4.69 -15.31
CA ARG A 22 3.85 -4.81 -16.13
C ARG A 22 4.54 -6.17 -15.93
N TYR A 23 4.48 -6.72 -14.72
CA TYR A 23 5.12 -7.97 -14.34
C TYR A 23 4.09 -8.98 -13.80
N ASN A 24 3.01 -9.17 -14.56
CA ASN A 24 1.90 -10.03 -14.16
C ASN A 24 2.36 -11.46 -13.83
N GLY A 25 1.88 -12.00 -12.71
CA GLY A 25 2.27 -13.31 -12.19
C GLY A 25 3.64 -13.37 -11.51
N PHE A 26 4.40 -12.27 -11.52
CA PHE A 26 5.69 -12.16 -10.82
C PHE A 26 5.64 -11.13 -9.68
N VAL A 27 4.98 -10.00 -9.88
CA VAL A 27 4.74 -8.97 -8.86
C VAL A 27 3.32 -9.11 -8.33
N LEU A 28 3.19 -9.35 -7.03
CA LEU A 28 1.91 -9.50 -6.34
C LEU A 28 1.69 -8.28 -5.44
N PRO A 29 0.69 -7.43 -5.74
CA PRO A 29 0.51 -6.17 -5.03
C PRO A 29 -0.20 -6.38 -3.68
N CYS A 30 0.25 -5.64 -2.67
CA CYS A 30 -0.40 -5.52 -1.36
C CYS A 30 -0.55 -4.03 -1.04
N LEU A 31 -1.78 -3.58 -0.84
CA LEU A 31 -2.06 -2.18 -0.51
C LEU A 31 -2.52 -2.06 0.94
N GLY A 32 -2.03 -1.05 1.64
CA GLY A 32 -2.40 -0.74 3.00
C GLY A 32 -1.69 0.54 3.47
N VAL A 33 -1.94 0.94 4.71
CA VAL A 33 -1.39 2.17 5.27
C VAL A 33 -0.52 1.81 6.46
N HIS A 34 0.77 2.14 6.37
CA HIS A 34 1.75 1.84 7.40
C HIS A 34 1.50 2.66 8.69
N PRO A 35 1.75 2.14 9.90
CA PRO A 35 1.49 2.87 11.15
C PRO A 35 2.31 4.15 11.33
N VAL A 36 3.44 4.26 10.64
CA VAL A 36 4.27 5.46 10.55
C VAL A 36 4.10 6.07 9.18
N GLN A 37 3.73 7.35 9.13
CA GLN A 37 3.50 8.13 7.91
C GLN A 37 4.45 9.33 7.88
N GLY A 38 4.84 9.79 6.69
CA GLY A 38 5.82 10.86 6.49
C GLY A 38 7.09 10.36 5.81
N LEU A 39 7.66 11.16 4.90
CA LEU A 39 8.77 10.74 4.02
C LEU A 39 10.15 10.92 4.66
N SER A 40 10.29 11.88 5.57
CA SER A 40 11.52 12.22 6.28
C SER A 40 11.36 11.87 7.77
N PRO A 41 12.43 11.48 8.48
CA PRO A 41 12.36 11.13 9.90
C PRO A 41 11.79 12.23 10.80
N GLU A 42 11.98 13.49 10.41
CA GLU A 42 11.50 14.68 11.12
C GLU A 42 10.00 14.97 10.90
N ASP A 43 9.43 14.51 9.79
CA ASP A 43 8.00 14.62 9.48
C ASP A 43 7.22 13.34 9.80
N GLN A 44 7.89 12.32 10.37
CA GLN A 44 7.24 11.07 10.74
C GLN A 44 6.21 11.28 11.85
N ARG A 45 5.02 10.73 11.62
CA ARG A 45 3.91 10.73 12.56
C ARG A 45 3.19 9.40 12.54
N SER A 46 2.41 9.14 13.59
CA SER A 46 1.50 8.00 13.58
C SER A 46 0.41 8.17 12.50
N VAL A 47 -0.03 7.04 11.97
CA VAL A 47 -1.20 6.95 11.09
C VAL A 47 -2.43 7.49 11.79
N THR A 48 -3.30 8.15 11.02
CA THR A 48 -4.59 8.67 11.47
C THR A 48 -5.72 8.06 10.65
N LEU A 49 -6.95 8.16 11.15
CA LEU A 49 -8.13 7.71 10.39
C LEU A 49 -8.24 8.41 9.03
N LYS A 50 -7.78 9.66 8.90
CA LYS A 50 -7.79 10.39 7.62
C LYS A 50 -6.91 9.73 6.55
N ASP A 51 -5.80 9.14 6.95
CA ASP A 51 -4.90 8.44 6.02
C ASP A 51 -5.56 7.17 5.49
N LEU A 52 -6.26 6.45 6.38
CA LEU A 52 -7.04 5.28 6.03
C LEU A 52 -8.23 5.65 5.13
N ASP A 53 -8.99 6.69 5.48
CA ASP A 53 -10.14 7.17 4.69
C ASP A 53 -9.74 7.53 3.26
N ALA A 54 -8.55 8.11 3.07
CA ALA A 54 -8.01 8.43 1.75
C ALA A 54 -7.57 7.17 0.96
N ALA A 55 -7.11 6.12 1.66
CA ALA A 55 -6.63 4.88 1.05
C ALA A 55 -7.76 3.92 0.65
N LEU A 56 -8.85 3.89 1.42
CA LEU A 56 -9.96 2.94 1.26
C LEU A 56 -10.57 2.91 -0.15
N PRO A 57 -10.89 4.04 -0.82
CA PRO A 57 -11.48 4.02 -2.15
C PRO A 57 -10.59 3.32 -3.18
N ILE A 58 -9.26 3.45 -3.06
CA ILE A 58 -8.30 2.87 -3.99
C ILE A 58 -8.13 1.37 -3.71
N ILE A 59 -8.08 0.98 -2.44
CA ILE A 59 -8.03 -0.45 -2.04
C ILE A 59 -9.27 -1.17 -2.57
N GLU A 60 -10.46 -0.58 -2.39
CA GLU A 60 -11.71 -1.16 -2.88
C GLU A 60 -11.74 -1.30 -4.41
N ASN A 61 -11.22 -0.29 -5.13
CA ASN A 61 -11.11 -0.31 -6.59
C ASN A 61 -10.24 -1.46 -7.13
N TYR A 62 -9.24 -1.90 -6.37
CA TYR A 62 -8.30 -2.95 -6.78
C TYR A 62 -8.45 -4.27 -6.03
N LYS A 63 -9.45 -4.42 -5.15
CA LYS A 63 -9.57 -5.54 -4.21
C LYS A 63 -9.40 -6.94 -4.82
N ASP A 64 -9.96 -7.17 -6.01
CA ASP A 64 -9.92 -8.48 -6.69
C ASP A 64 -8.55 -8.80 -7.30
N ARG A 65 -7.64 -7.82 -7.28
CA ARG A 65 -6.28 -7.90 -7.82
C ARG A 65 -5.21 -7.91 -6.72
N LEU A 66 -5.61 -7.69 -5.47
CA LEU A 66 -4.69 -7.66 -4.32
C LEU A 66 -4.44 -9.07 -3.80
N LEU A 67 -3.18 -9.37 -3.47
CA LEU A 67 -2.86 -10.61 -2.77
C LEU A 67 -3.25 -10.53 -1.30
N ALA A 68 -3.05 -9.36 -0.67
CA ALA A 68 -3.32 -9.10 0.74
C ALA A 68 -3.44 -7.60 1.03
N VAL A 69 -3.85 -7.27 2.27
CA VAL A 69 -3.74 -5.91 2.83
C VAL A 69 -2.34 -5.75 3.42
N GLY A 70 -1.62 -4.70 3.00
CA GLY A 70 -0.21 -4.48 3.31
C GLY A 70 0.05 -3.73 4.62
N GLU A 71 1.06 -4.14 5.38
CA GLU A 71 1.73 -3.31 6.42
C GLU A 71 0.83 -2.65 7.49
N VAL A 72 -0.21 -3.33 7.96
CA VAL A 72 -1.20 -2.76 8.91
C VAL A 72 -0.83 -2.86 10.40
N ASN A 73 0.32 -3.43 10.77
CA ASN A 73 0.58 -3.85 12.15
C ASN A 73 1.57 -2.93 12.90
N THR A 74 1.28 -2.65 14.17
CA THR A 74 2.20 -1.96 15.11
C THR A 74 2.98 -3.00 15.90
N HIS A 75 4.31 -3.00 15.80
CA HIS A 75 5.19 -3.80 16.66
C HIS A 75 5.22 -3.26 18.10
#